data_AF-A0A2M8Q7H1-F1
#
_entry.id   AF-A0A2M8Q7H1-F1
#
_cell.length_a   1.000
_cell.length_b   1.000
_cell.length_c   1.000
_cell.angle_alpha   90.00
_cell.angle_beta   90.00
_cell.angle_gamma   90.00
#
_symmetry.space_group_name_H-M   'P 1'
#
loop_
_entity.id
_entity.type
_entity.pdbx_description
1 polymer ?
#
loop_
_entity_poly.entity_id
_entity_poly.type
_entity_poly.pdbx_seq_one_letter_code
_entity_poly.pdbx_strand_id
1 'polypeptide(L)'
;VRESATLPMIVRALPLARNYATRLNAFLPVVGLLDRVTVRVVGEERLSVPAGAYDTWVVVLDMGDSTTRLWIAKEAPYPLVKYIDGRNRATFELERYVVGR
;
A
#
# COMPACT_ATOMS: atom_id res chain seq x y z
N VAL A 1 6.13 -15.21 2.02
CA VAL A 1 6.01 -14.33 3.23
C VAL A 1 6.77 -13.01 3.10
N ARG A 2 7.98 -12.94 2.50
CA ARG A 2 8.78 -11.69 2.47
C ARG A 2 8.30 -10.59 1.51
N GLU A 3 7.74 -10.91 0.34
CA GLU A 3 7.33 -9.87 -0.63
C GLU A 3 6.10 -9.06 -0.21
N SER A 4 5.15 -9.66 0.51
CA SER A 4 3.90 -8.98 0.90
C SER A 4 4.12 -7.79 1.83
N ALA A 5 5.15 -7.81 2.67
CA ALA A 5 5.51 -6.67 3.51
C ALA A 5 6.25 -5.56 2.74
N THR A 6 6.88 -5.88 1.61
CA THR A 6 7.74 -4.96 0.87
C THR A 6 6.95 -4.07 -0.09
N LEU A 7 5.91 -4.62 -0.74
CA LEU A 7 5.11 -3.89 -1.72
C LEU A 7 4.50 -2.58 -1.17
N PRO A 8 3.87 -2.55 0.03
CA PRO A 8 3.37 -1.30 0.59
C PRO A 8 4.46 -0.23 0.78
N MET A 9 5.70 -0.65 1.07
CA MET A 9 6.83 0.26 1.26
C MET A 9 7.36 0.84 -0.05
N ILE A 10 7.26 0.10 -1.16
CA ILE A 10 7.58 0.62 -2.49
C ILE A 10 6.49 1.58 -2.95
N VAL A 11 5.22 1.22 -2.76
CA VAL A 11 4.07 1.99 -3.27
C VAL A 11 3.99 3.38 -2.67
N ARG A 12 4.31 3.55 -1.38
CA ARG A 12 4.35 4.87 -0.73
C ARG A 12 5.43 5.82 -1.25
N ALA A 13 6.43 5.30 -1.97
CA ALA A 13 7.48 6.11 -2.60
C ALA A 13 7.13 6.52 -4.04
N LEU A 14 6.02 6.02 -4.60
CA LEU A 14 5.53 6.42 -5.92
C LEU A 14 4.91 7.82 -5.86
N PRO A 15 4.86 8.56 -6.99
CA PRO A 15 4.20 9.86 -7.07
C PRO A 15 2.67 9.70 -7.10
N LEU A 16 2.11 9.20 -6.00
CA LEU A 16 0.67 8.96 -5.86
C LEU A 16 -0.10 10.27 -6.03
N ALA A 17 -1.09 10.22 -6.92
CA ALA A 17 -1.97 11.34 -7.23
C ALA A 17 -3.34 10.79 -7.65
N ARG A 18 -4.33 11.67 -7.77
CA ARG A 18 -5.63 11.31 -8.32
C ARG A 18 -5.47 10.65 -9.69
N ASN A 19 -6.21 9.56 -9.92
CA ASN A 19 -6.16 8.75 -11.15
C ASN A 19 -4.79 8.11 -11.46
N TYR A 20 -3.84 8.14 -10.51
CA TYR A 20 -2.54 7.50 -10.70
C TYR A 20 -2.72 5.98 -10.85
N ALA A 21 -2.08 5.42 -11.88
CA ALA A 21 -2.03 4.00 -12.13
C ALA A 21 -0.67 3.62 -12.69
N THR A 22 -0.12 2.50 -12.22
CA THR A 22 1.12 1.93 -12.75
C THR A 22 1.13 0.41 -12.62
N ARG A 23 2.14 -0.22 -13.19
CA ARG A 23 2.41 -1.65 -13.05
C ARG A 23 3.80 -1.85 -12.45
N LEU A 24 3.88 -2.72 -11.47
CA LEU A 24 5.13 -3.23 -10.94
C LEU A 24 5.28 -4.68 -11.39
N ASN A 25 6.46 -5.05 -11.87
CA ASN A 25 6.77 -6.45 -12.16
C ASN A 25 7.66 -6.97 -11.03
N ALA A 26 7.22 -8.01 -10.33
CA ALA A 26 7.97 -8.72 -9.31
C ALA A 26 8.48 -10.02 -9.91
N PHE A 27 9.80 -10.12 -10.11
CA PHE A 27 10.41 -11.34 -10.62
C PHE A 27 10.87 -12.19 -9.44
N LEU A 28 10.40 -13.44 -9.39
CA LEU A 28 10.75 -14.46 -8.40
C LEU A 28 11.70 -15.48 -9.05
N PRO A 29 13.03 -15.31 -8.93
CA PRO A 29 13.98 -16.12 -9.70
C PRO A 29 13.95 -17.60 -9.34
N VAL A 30 13.66 -17.92 -8.08
CA VAL A 30 13.63 -19.29 -7.55
C VAL A 30 12.63 -20.20 -8.26
N VAL A 31 11.54 -19.63 -8.80
CA VAL A 31 10.50 -20.34 -9.55
C VAL A 31 10.38 -19.86 -10.99
N GLY A 32 11.25 -18.94 -11.44
CA GLY A 32 11.21 -18.38 -12.79
C GLY A 32 9.91 -17.63 -13.13
N LEU A 33 9.22 -17.07 -12.12
CA LEU A 33 7.91 -16.45 -12.28
C LEU A 33 8.03 -14.91 -12.30
N LEU A 34 7.38 -14.27 -13.26
CA LEU A 34 7.21 -12.82 -13.31
C LEU A 34 5.77 -12.48 -12.92
N ASP A 35 5.58 -12.07 -11.68
CA ASP A 35 4.29 -11.58 -11.20
C ASP A 35 4.11 -10.11 -11.56
N ARG A 36 2.87 -9.76 -11.90
CA ARG A 36 2.50 -8.38 -12.23
C ARG A 36 1.53 -7.86 -11.20
N VAL A 37 1.92 -6.75 -10.57
CA VAL A 37 1.08 -6.02 -9.62
C VAL A 37 0.57 -4.75 -10.30
N THR A 38 -0.74 -4.61 -10.42
CA THR A 38 -1.36 -3.36 -10.87
C THR A 38 -1.63 -2.48 -9.66
N VAL A 39 -1.07 -1.28 -9.67
CA VAL A 39 -1.24 -0.28 -8.61
C VAL A 39 -2.17 0.81 -9.11
N ARG A 40 -3.23 1.13 -8.36
CA ARG A 40 -4.18 2.20 -8.71
C ARG A 40 -4.55 3.01 -7.49
N VAL A 41 -4.47 4.34 -7.58
CA VAL A 41 -5.18 5.22 -6.67
C VAL A 41 -6.65 5.20 -7.05
N VAL A 42 -7.49 4.68 -6.16
CA VAL A 42 -8.92 4.51 -6.38
C VAL A 42 -9.77 5.53 -5.63
N GLY A 43 -9.14 6.33 -4.76
CA GLY A 43 -9.85 7.34 -3.99
C GLY A 43 -8.95 8.13 -3.06
N GLU A 44 -9.60 9.02 -2.33
CA GLU A 44 -9.02 9.87 -1.29
C GLU A 44 -9.91 9.74 -0.05
N GLU A 45 -9.31 9.62 1.12
CA GLU A 45 -10.06 9.45 2.37
C GLU A 45 -9.33 10.14 3.52
N ARG A 46 -10.08 10.93 4.32
CA ARG A 46 -9.63 11.43 5.61
C ARG A 46 -9.92 10.34 6.66
N LEU A 47 -8.88 9.71 7.18
CA LEU A 47 -8.99 8.56 8.09
C LEU A 47 -8.49 8.92 9.49
N SER A 48 -9.24 8.54 10.51
CA SER A 48 -8.83 8.61 11.91
C SER A 48 -8.47 7.21 12.42
N VAL A 49 -7.25 7.07 12.95
CA VAL A 49 -6.68 5.84 13.54
C VAL A 49 -6.07 6.17 14.91
N PRO A 50 -5.63 5.21 15.74
CA PRO A 50 -5.05 5.53 17.04
C PRO A 50 -3.82 6.45 16.97
N ALA A 51 -3.04 6.41 15.88
CA ALA A 51 -1.91 7.32 15.66
C ALA A 51 -2.32 8.77 15.30
N GLY A 52 -3.60 9.04 15.02
CA GLY A 52 -4.11 10.37 14.66
C GLY A 52 -4.98 10.37 13.40
N ALA A 53 -5.20 11.56 12.84
CA ALA A 53 -6.00 11.76 11.63
C ALA A 53 -5.12 12.13 10.43
N TYR A 54 -5.37 11.50 9.29
CA TYR A 54 -4.57 11.62 8.08
C TYR A 54 -5.44 11.84 6.85
N ASP A 55 -5.02 12.73 5.95
CA ASP A 55 -5.49 12.70 4.56
C ASP A 55 -4.71 11.63 3.81
N THR A 56 -5.41 10.71 3.16
CA THR A 56 -4.79 9.54 2.53
C THR A 56 -5.19 9.36 1.07
N TRP A 57 -4.30 8.75 0.30
CA TRP A 57 -4.64 8.06 -0.93
C TRP A 57 -5.12 6.65 -0.61
N VAL A 58 -6.27 6.27 -1.16
CA VAL A 58 -6.73 4.88 -1.15
C VAL A 58 -6.17 4.19 -2.38
N VAL A 59 -5.27 3.23 -2.18
CA VAL A 59 -4.56 2.52 -3.24
C VAL A 59 -4.98 1.06 -3.25
N VAL A 60 -5.21 0.51 -4.44
CA VAL A 60 -5.44 -0.90 -4.67
C VAL A 60 -4.20 -1.51 -5.32
N LEU A 61 -3.71 -2.60 -4.73
CA LEU A 61 -2.73 -3.51 -5.33
C LEU A 61 -3.47 -4.76 -5.80
N ASP A 62 -3.52 -4.95 -7.11
CA ASP A 62 -4.13 -6.11 -7.73
C ASP A 62 -3.01 -7.06 -8.21
N MET A 63 -2.96 -8.24 -7.59
CA MET A 63 -1.97 -9.29 -7.85
C MET A 63 -2.59 -10.45 -8.66
N GLY A 64 -3.79 -10.27 -9.23
CA GLY A 64 -4.53 -11.30 -9.98
C GLY A 64 -5.34 -12.24 -9.10
N ASP A 65 -4.69 -12.92 -8.13
CA ASP A 65 -5.36 -13.85 -7.22
C ASP A 65 -5.95 -13.18 -5.96
N SER A 66 -5.47 -11.98 -5.67
CA SER A 66 -5.77 -11.27 -4.43
C SER A 66 -5.63 -9.76 -4.64
N THR A 67 -6.40 -9.01 -3.87
CA THR A 67 -6.44 -7.55 -3.94
C THR A 67 -6.22 -6.96 -2.57
N THR A 68 -5.07 -6.31 -2.39
CA THR A 68 -4.73 -5.59 -1.15
C THR A 68 -5.13 -4.13 -1.29
N ARG A 69 -5.70 -3.54 -0.24
CA ARG A 69 -6.05 -2.11 -0.20
C ARG A 69 -5.20 -1.39 0.84
N LEU A 70 -4.61 -0.27 0.45
CA LEU A 70 -3.72 0.54 1.28
C LEU A 70 -4.30 1.95 1.43
N TRP A 71 -4.09 2.55 2.60
CA TRP A 71 -4.30 3.97 2.84
C TRP A 71 -2.95 4.58 3.18
N ILE A 72 -2.43 5.41 2.28
CA ILE A 72 -1.11 6.03 2.41
C ILE A 72 -1.31 7.52 2.62
N ALA A 73 -0.70 8.08 3.67
CA ALA A 73 -0.81 9.52 3.95
C ALA A 73 -0.26 10.34 2.79
N LYS A 74 -0.95 11.45 2.46
CA LYS A 74 -0.55 12.37 1.39
C LYS A 74 0.68 13.21 1.74
N GLU A 75 0.91 13.42 3.03
CA GLU A 75 2.00 14.26 3.54
C GLU A 75 3.21 13.42 3.96
N ALA A 76 4.40 14.01 3.79
CA ALA A 76 5.65 13.39 4.23
C ALA A 76 5.59 13.08 5.74
N PRO A 77 6.11 11.92 6.18
CA PRO A 77 6.93 10.97 5.43
C PRO A 77 6.10 9.91 4.67
N TYR A 78 4.82 10.13 4.41
CA TYR A 78 3.92 9.22 3.69
C TYR A 78 3.68 7.87 4.40
N PRO A 79 3.40 7.82 5.72
CA PRO A 79 3.16 6.55 6.42
C PRO A 79 2.01 5.75 5.80
N LEU A 80 2.12 4.42 5.88
CA LEU A 80 0.99 3.52 5.67
C LEU A 80 0.08 3.62 6.89
N VAL A 81 -1.10 4.20 6.72
CA VAL A 81 -2.04 4.51 7.81
C VAL A 81 -2.95 3.31 8.11
N LYS A 82 -3.35 2.59 7.06
CA LYS A 82 -4.19 1.39 7.15
C LYS A 82 -3.90 0.46 5.98
N TYR A 83 -4.06 -0.84 6.17
CA TYR A 83 -4.18 -1.76 5.05
C TYR A 83 -5.12 -2.93 5.34
N ILE A 84 -5.75 -3.43 4.28
CA ILE A 84 -6.53 -4.66 4.28
C ILE A 84 -5.81 -5.65 3.39
N ASP A 85 -5.37 -6.76 3.98
CA ASP A 85 -4.68 -7.84 3.28
C ASP A 85 -5.65 -8.58 2.34
N GLY A 86 -5.28 -8.68 1.06
CA GLY A 86 -6.11 -9.35 0.06
C GLY A 86 -6.29 -10.85 0.28
N ARG A 87 -5.38 -11.51 1.01
CA ARG A 87 -5.34 -12.97 1.17
C ARG A 87 -6.22 -13.46 2.32
N ASN A 88 -6.12 -12.81 3.47
CA ASN A 88 -6.83 -13.22 4.69
C ASN A 88 -7.86 -12.19 5.17
N ARG A 89 -7.98 -11.04 4.48
CA ARG A 89 -8.93 -9.96 4.79
C ARG A 89 -8.70 -9.29 6.15
N ALA A 90 -7.56 -9.56 6.80
CA ALA A 90 -7.20 -8.89 8.03
C ALA A 90 -7.01 -7.39 7.78
N THR A 91 -7.45 -6.60 8.74
CA THR A 91 -7.36 -5.13 8.72
C THR A 91 -6.34 -4.69 9.75
N PHE A 92 -5.44 -3.81 9.35
CA PHE A 92 -4.39 -3.27 10.20
C PHE A 92 -4.44 -1.75 10.16
N GLU A 93 -4.33 -1.11 11.31
CA GLU A 93 -4.36 0.34 11.46
C GLU A 93 -3.12 0.81 12.20
N LEU A 94 -2.65 2.00 11.84
CA LEU A 94 -1.47 2.60 12.45
C LEU A 94 -1.79 3.01 13.88
N GLU A 95 -1.20 2.29 14.83
CA GLU A 95 -1.37 2.55 16.25
C GLU A 95 -0.46 3.68 16.74
N ARG A 96 0.81 3.64 16.32
CA ARG A 96 1.83 4.63 16.68
C ARG A 96 2.87 4.75 15.58
N TYR A 97 3.41 5.96 15.39
CA TYR A 97 4.49 6.23 14.46
C TYR A 97 5.55 7.15 15.07
N VAL A 98 6.82 6.81 14.85
CA VAL A 98 7.97 7.65 15.24
C VAL A 98 8.87 7.77 14.02
N VAL A 99 9.18 9.00 13.63
CA VAL A 99 10.14 9.28 12.55
C VAL A 99 11.55 9.01 13.09
N GLY A 100 12.31 8.15 12.43
CA GLY A 100 13.72 7.92 12.75
C GLY A 100 14.54 9.20 12.54
N ARG A 101 15.58 9.38 13.37
CA ARG A 101 16.58 10.44 13.19
C ARG A 101 17.63 10.02 12.18
#